data_AF-A0A2S9IIH9-F1
#
_entry.id   AF-A0A2S9IIH9-F1
#
_cell.length_a   1.000
_cell.length_b   1.000
_cell.length_c   1.000
_cell.angle_alpha   90.00
_cell.angle_beta   90.00
_cell.angle_gamma   90.00
#
_symmetry.space_group_name_H-M   'P 1'
#
loop_
_entity.id
_entity.type
_entity.pdbx_description
1 polymer ?
#
loop_
_entity_poly.entity_id
_entity_poly.type
_entity_poly.pdbx_seq_one_letter_code
_entity_poly.pdbx_strand_id
1 'polypeptide(L)'
;DDPDIVAIDGKTSRRAHNRSRGQNPLHLVSAWAARQRLVLGQQACAEKSNEITAIPELLERLELTGARVTIDAMGCQTKIAAAIRN
;
A
#
# COMPACT_ATOMS: atom_id res chain seq x y z
N ASP A 1 3.40 -8.74 24.60
CA ASP A 1 2.48 -9.03 23.50
C ASP A 1 3.18 -8.88 22.16
N ASP A 2 2.83 -9.72 21.18
CA ASP A 2 3.35 -9.61 19.82
C ASP A 2 2.77 -8.35 19.13
N PRO A 3 3.57 -7.62 18.34
CA PRO A 3 3.10 -6.42 17.66
C PRO A 3 2.03 -6.75 16.61
N ASP A 4 1.17 -5.78 16.33
CA ASP A 4 0.26 -5.87 15.19
C ASP A 4 1.05 -5.95 13.87
N ILE A 5 0.47 -6.60 12.85
CA ILE A 5 1.13 -6.80 11.55
C ILE A 5 0.35 -6.05 10.49
N VAL A 6 1.00 -5.08 9.85
CA VAL A 6 0.43 -4.28 8.76
C VAL A 6 1.22 -4.54 7.49
N ALA A 7 0.58 -5.15 6.49
CA ALA A 7 1.18 -5.39 5.19
C ALA A 7 0.81 -4.28 4.21
N ILE A 8 1.82 -3.66 3.58
CA ILE A 8 1.64 -2.74 2.45
C ILE A 8 1.88 -3.51 1.17
N ASP A 9 0.87 -3.55 0.30
CA ASP A 9 0.92 -4.34 -0.94
C ASP A 9 0.10 -3.71 -2.06
N GLY A 10 0.67 -3.73 -3.27
CA GLY A 10 0.06 -3.30 -4.53
C GLY A 10 -0.76 -4.41 -5.20
N LYS A 11 -2.03 -4.15 -5.51
CA LYS A 11 -2.92 -5.08 -6.22
C LYS A 11 -3.61 -4.39 -7.40
N THR A 12 -3.58 -5.06 -8.55
CA THR A 12 -4.40 -4.69 -9.71
C THR A 12 -5.72 -5.45 -9.68
N SER A 13 -6.84 -4.72 -9.69
CA SER A 13 -8.16 -5.33 -9.81
C SER A 13 -8.36 -5.90 -11.22
N ARG A 14 -8.45 -7.23 -11.32
CA ARG A 14 -8.62 -7.91 -12.60
C ARG A 14 -9.92 -7.48 -13.25
N ARG A 15 -9.85 -7.18 -14.56
CA ARG A 15 -10.99 -6.75 -15.39
C ARG A 15 -11.58 -5.37 -15.03
N ALA A 16 -11.00 -4.62 -14.11
CA ALA A 16 -11.43 -3.25 -13.78
C ALA A 16 -10.89 -2.21 -14.77
N HIS A 17 -10.95 -2.49 -16.07
CA HIS A 17 -10.48 -1.61 -17.13
C HIS A 17 -11.63 -1.24 -18.06
N ASN A 18 -11.50 -0.13 -18.78
CA ASN A 18 -12.42 0.25 -19.84
C ASN A 18 -11.65 0.61 -21.11
N ARG A 19 -11.44 -0.38 -21.98
CA ARG A 19 -10.72 -0.20 -23.25
C ARG A 19 -11.40 0.81 -24.18
N SER A 20 -12.73 0.84 -24.20
CA SER A 20 -13.47 1.80 -25.04
C SER A 20 -13.23 3.26 -24.64
N ARG A 21 -12.84 3.49 -23.37
CA ARG A 21 -12.49 4.81 -22.83
C ARG A 21 -10.99 4.98 -22.57
N GLY A 22 -10.15 4.06 -23.04
CA GLY A 22 -8.70 4.09 -22.80
C GLY A 22 -8.27 3.97 -21.34
N GLN A 23 -9.12 3.44 -20.45
CA GLN A 23 -8.83 3.34 -19.02
C GLN A 23 -8.14 2.00 -18.69
N ASN A 24 -6.96 2.10 -18.07
CA ASN A 24 -6.22 0.96 -17.55
C ASN A 24 -6.93 0.31 -16.35
N PRO A 25 -6.61 -0.96 -16.00
CA PRO A 25 -7.11 -1.59 -14.80
C PRO A 25 -6.79 -0.78 -13.54
N LEU A 26 -7.74 -0.66 -12.61
CA LEU A 26 -7.50 -0.04 -11.31
C LEU A 26 -6.37 -0.76 -10.55
N HIS A 27 -5.33 -0.02 -10.20
CA HIS A 27 -4.24 -0.48 -9.34
C HIS A 27 -4.28 0.28 -8.01
N LEU A 28 -4.20 -0.46 -6.90
CA LEU A 28 -4.29 0.07 -5.54
C LEU A 28 -3.11 -0.43 -4.71
N VAL A 29 -2.50 0.44 -3.93
CA VAL A 29 -1.69 0.06 -2.77
C VAL A 29 -2.59 0.05 -1.55
N SER A 30 -2.52 -0.99 -0.73
CA SER A 30 -3.36 -1.17 0.46
C SER A 30 -2.53 -1.44 1.71
N ALA A 31 -2.98 -0.93 2.86
CA ALA A 31 -2.44 -1.27 4.17
C ALA A 31 -3.39 -2.26 4.87
N TRP A 32 -2.96 -3.50 4.98
CA TRP A 32 -3.74 -4.61 5.51
C TRP A 32 -3.31 -4.98 6.93
N ALA A 33 -4.17 -4.75 7.91
CA ALA A 33 -3.99 -5.16 9.29
C ALA A 33 -4.35 -6.64 9.45
N ALA A 34 -3.34 -7.51 9.44
CA ALA A 34 -3.51 -8.94 9.25
C ALA A 34 -4.29 -9.61 10.39
N ARG A 35 -4.10 -9.14 11.63
CA ARG A 35 -4.77 -9.69 12.82
C ARG A 35 -6.24 -9.28 12.88
N GLN A 36 -6.53 -8.04 12.53
CA GLN A 36 -7.86 -7.42 12.53
C GLN A 36 -8.67 -7.79 11.29
N ARG A 37 -8.01 -8.32 10.25
CA ARG A 37 -8.61 -8.62 8.93
C ARG A 37 -9.27 -7.38 8.31
N LEU A 38 -8.60 -6.24 8.41
CA LEU A 38 -9.11 -4.95 7.99
C LEU A 38 -8.12 -4.26 7.05
N VAL A 39 -8.65 -3.61 6.01
CA VAL A 39 -7.89 -2.62 5.22
C VAL A 39 -7.96 -1.29 5.97
N LEU A 40 -6.84 -0.82 6.50
CA LEU A 40 -6.75 0.45 7.22
C LEU A 40 -6.78 1.65 6.28
N GLY A 41 -6.22 1.49 5.08
CA GLY A 41 -6.18 2.52 4.07
C GLY A 41 -5.79 1.96 2.71
N GLN A 42 -6.07 2.72 1.66
CA GLN A 42 -5.72 2.39 0.29
C GLN A 42 -5.48 3.66 -0.54
N GLN A 43 -4.56 3.57 -1.51
CA GLN A 43 -4.21 4.65 -2.43
C GLN A 43 -4.21 4.11 -3.86
N ALA A 44 -4.92 4.80 -4.76
CA ALA A 44 -4.93 4.44 -6.18
C ALA A 44 -3.67 4.92 -6.89
N CYS A 45 -3.12 4.07 -7.75
CA CYS A 45 -1.96 4.37 -8.58
C CYS A 45 -2.36 4.35 -10.05
N ALA A 46 -1.83 5.27 -10.84
CA ALA A 46 -2.05 5.29 -12.29
C ALA A 46 -1.42 4.07 -12.98
N GLU A 47 -0.26 3.61 -12.49
CA GLU A 47 0.52 2.49 -13.04
C GLU A 47 1.24 1.73 -11.92
N LYS A 48 1.70 0.50 -12.21
CA LYS A 48 2.39 -0.37 -11.23
C LYS A 48 3.71 0.24 -10.71
N SER A 49 4.46 0.92 -11.57
CA SER A 49 5.69 1.62 -11.16
C SER A 49 5.44 2.76 -10.16
N ASN A 50 4.20 3.23 -10.05
CA ASN A 50 3.85 4.37 -9.21
C ASN A 50 3.52 3.95 -7.77
N GLU A 51 3.64 2.66 -7.44
CA GLU A 51 3.53 2.15 -6.06
C GLU A 51 4.57 2.82 -5.14
N ILE A 52 5.79 3.06 -5.64
CA ILE A 52 6.89 3.69 -4.89
C ILE A 52 6.50 5.07 -4.35
N THR A 53 5.77 5.86 -5.15
CA THR A 53 5.31 7.19 -4.76
C THR A 53 4.03 7.13 -3.94
N ALA A 54 3.16 6.15 -4.19
CA ALA A 54 1.89 5.99 -3.48
C ALA A 54 2.05 5.44 -2.05
N ILE A 55 3.08 4.63 -1.78
CA ILE A 55 3.32 4.06 -0.45
C ILE A 55 3.54 5.16 0.61
N PRO A 56 4.44 6.15 0.42
CA PRO A 56 4.58 7.27 1.35
C PRO A 56 3.27 8.01 1.61
N GLU A 57 2.52 8.35 0.56
CA GLU A 57 1.22 9.05 0.69
C GLU A 57 0.20 8.27 1.51
N LEU A 58 0.22 6.93 1.43
CA LEU A 58 -0.61 6.07 2.24
C LEU A 58 -0.13 6.03 3.69
N LEU A 59 1.18 5.90 3.92
CA LEU A 59 1.77 5.83 5.26
C LEU A 59 1.54 7.12 6.06
N GLU A 60 1.62 8.29 5.43
CA GLU A 60 1.38 9.59 6.06
C GLU A 60 -0.01 9.73 6.70
N ARG A 61 -0.98 8.91 6.29
CA ARG A 61 -2.37 8.95 6.79
C ARG A 61 -2.64 7.92 7.88
N LEU A 62 -1.67 7.08 8.23
CA LEU A 62 -1.84 5.95 9.15
C LEU A 62 -0.99 6.15 10.40
N GLU A 63 -1.59 5.89 11.56
CA GLU A 63 -0.86 5.75 12.82
C GLU A 63 -0.41 4.29 12.97
N LEU A 64 0.90 4.05 12.92
CA LEU A 64 1.49 2.70 12.89
C LEU A 64 2.42 2.45 14.08
N THR A 65 2.44 3.33 15.09
CA THR A 65 3.28 3.15 16.28
C THR A 65 3.06 1.78 16.91
N GLY A 66 4.15 1.04 17.09
CA GLY A 66 4.15 -0.30 17.70
C GLY A 66 3.72 -1.43 16.74
N ALA A 67 3.32 -1.13 15.50
CA ALA A 67 3.03 -2.13 14.50
C ALA A 67 4.30 -2.58 13.76
N ARG A 68 4.36 -3.86 13.40
CA ARG A 68 5.35 -4.40 12.47
C ARG A 68 4.82 -4.27 11.04
N VAL A 69 5.46 -3.40 10.28
CA VAL A 69 5.12 -3.17 8.87
C VAL A 69 5.91 -4.13 7.97
N THR A 70 5.21 -4.78 7.05
CA THR A 70 5.82 -5.58 5.97
C THR A 70 5.48 -4.95 4.63
N ILE A 71 6.43 -4.93 3.70
CA ILE A 71 6.28 -4.38 2.36
C ILE A 71 6.94 -5.34 1.39
N ASP A 72 6.47 -5.40 0.14
CA ASP A 72 7.17 -6.09 -0.93
C ASP A 72 8.60 -5.56 -1.13
N ALA A 73 9.43 -6.35 -1.81
CA ALA A 73 10.83 -6.03 -2.03
C ALA A 73 11.05 -4.77 -2.90
N MET A 74 10.12 -4.44 -3.80
CA MET A 74 10.23 -3.26 -4.68
C MET A 74 9.99 -1.96 -3.89
N GLY A 75 9.17 -2.02 -2.84
CA GLY A 75 8.95 -0.95 -1.87
C GLY A 75 10.04 -0.80 -0.80
N CYS A 76 11.06 -1.66 -0.77
CA CYS A 76 12.16 -1.61 0.20
C CYS A 76 13.13 -0.44 -0.10
N GLN A 77 12.68 0.78 0.19
CA GLN A 77 13.41 2.02 -0.07
C GLN A 77 13.67 2.79 1.21
N THR A 78 14.81 3.48 1.27
CA THR A 78 15.22 4.26 2.46
C THR A 78 14.19 5.32 2.86
N LYS A 79 13.58 6.01 1.89
CA LYS A 79 12.54 7.02 2.14
C LYS A 79 11.26 6.40 2.71
N ILE A 80 10.83 5.26 2.18
CA ILE A 80 9.64 4.54 2.68
C ILE A 80 9.91 4.02 4.10
N ALA A 81 11.08 3.45 4.35
CA ALA A 81 11.47 2.99 5.67
C ALA A 81 11.54 4.12 6.70
N ALA A 82 11.92 5.34 6.29
CA ALA A 82 11.88 6.52 7.16
C ALA A 82 10.44 6.91 7.51
N ALA A 83 9.51 6.86 6.55
CA ALA A 83 8.09 7.17 6.79
C ALA A 83 7.41 6.22 7.79
N ILE A 84 7.88 4.98 7.91
CA ILE A 84 7.37 3.99 8.89
C ILE A 84 7.84 4.29 10.32
N ARG A 85 9.00 4.96 10.50
CA ARG A 85 9.59 5.21 11.82
C ARG A 85 9.01 6.42 12.55
N ASN A 86 8.11 7.16 11.90
CA ASN A 86 7.47 8.35 12.46
C ASN A 86 6.36 7.97 13.43
#